data_AF-A0A3Q0FDQ2-F1
#
_entry.id   AF-A0A3Q0FDQ2-F1
#
_cell.length_a   1.000
_cell.length_b   1.000
_cell.length_c   1.000
_cell.angle_alpha   90.00
_cell.angle_beta   90.00
_cell.angle_gamma   90.00
#
_symmetry.space_group_name_H-M   'P 1'
#
loop_
_entity.id
_entity.type
_entity.pdbx_description
1 polymer ?
#
loop_
_entity_poly.entity_id
_entity_poly.type
_entity_poly.pdbx_seq_one_letter_code
_entity_poly.pdbx_strand_id
1 'polypeptide(L)'
;MNDFLDVFPEEVPGLPSSREPEFSIDFVSRVGLVSIAPYRMAPTELVELKKQIEELIWEEHEDHLRTVLGVLRERKLYAKLSKCEFWMEEVHFLGHVISARGISVDPAKVQAVFQWERPKTVTEVRSFVGLAGYYRRFIENFSRIVVSLTLLTRKDQPFVWTDWCETSFQELKQRLTSAPVLVIPDTGKPFEGFCDASHQGLRCVLIQEKKVVAYASRGIT
;
A
#
# COMPACT_ATOMS: atom_id res chain seq x y z
N MET A 1 19.94 -14.68 17.62
CA MET A 1 18.94 -15.60 17.00
C MET A 1 18.91 -16.96 17.68
N ASN A 2 20.05 -17.60 17.96
CA ASN A 2 20.11 -18.90 18.69
C ASN A 2 19.41 -18.88 20.06
N ASP A 3 19.37 -17.74 20.72
CA ASP A 3 18.69 -17.58 22.01
C ASP A 3 17.16 -17.62 21.91
N PHE A 4 16.56 -17.59 20.71
CA PHE A 4 15.12 -17.44 20.46
C PHE A 4 14.47 -18.62 19.70
N LEU A 5 15.08 -19.80 19.71
CA LEU A 5 14.54 -20.99 19.02
C LEU A 5 13.13 -21.37 19.50
N ASP A 6 12.77 -21.04 20.74
CA ASP A 6 11.44 -21.23 21.31
C ASP A 6 10.34 -20.38 20.66
N VAL A 7 10.69 -19.26 20.00
CA VAL A 7 9.76 -18.44 19.20
C VAL A 7 9.48 -19.06 17.82
N PHE A 8 10.31 -20.02 17.41
CA PHE A 8 10.25 -20.70 16.12
C PHE A 8 10.07 -22.23 16.26
N PRO A 9 9.03 -22.72 16.96
CA PRO A 9 8.85 -24.15 17.16
C PRO A 9 8.45 -24.84 15.84
N GLU A 10 8.84 -26.12 15.67
CA GLU A 10 8.40 -26.94 14.52
C GLU A 10 6.87 -27.17 14.54
N GLU A 11 6.29 -27.30 15.73
CA GLU A 11 4.85 -27.39 15.97
C GLU A 11 4.40 -26.33 17.00
N VAL A 12 3.35 -25.58 16.67
CA VAL A 12 2.84 -24.52 17.54
C VAL A 12 2.09 -25.15 18.72
N PRO A 13 2.38 -24.80 19.99
CA PRO A 13 1.86 -25.48 21.18
C PRO A 13 0.35 -25.28 21.45
N GLY A 14 -0.38 -24.66 20.52
CA GLY A 14 -1.81 -24.38 20.61
C GLY A 14 -2.17 -23.02 20.00
N LEU A 15 -3.47 -22.71 19.96
CA LEU A 15 -3.94 -21.37 19.62
C LEU A 15 -3.50 -20.37 20.71
N PRO A 16 -3.07 -19.15 20.36
CA PRO A 16 -2.78 -18.12 21.35
C PRO A 16 -4.04 -17.84 22.19
N SER A 17 -3.85 -17.41 23.44
CA SER A 17 -4.96 -17.07 24.33
C SER A 17 -5.87 -16.04 23.66
N SER A 18 -7.19 -16.22 23.77
CA SER A 18 -8.17 -15.27 23.25
C SER A 18 -7.85 -13.87 23.76
N ARG A 19 -7.51 -12.97 22.84
CA ARG A 19 -7.35 -11.54 23.14
C ARG A 19 -8.73 -10.91 23.13
N GLU A 20 -9.06 -10.12 24.15
CA GLU A 20 -10.24 -9.27 24.07
C GLU A 20 -10.06 -8.31 22.89
N PRO A 21 -11.10 -8.07 22.07
CA PRO A 21 -11.02 -7.07 21.02
C PRO A 21 -10.73 -5.70 21.66
N GLU A 22 -9.53 -5.19 21.43
CA GLU A 22 -9.03 -3.92 22.00
C GLU A 22 -9.80 -2.70 21.45
N PHE A 23 -10.68 -2.91 20.48
CA PHE A 23 -11.49 -1.88 19.83
C PHE A 23 -12.91 -2.42 19.58
N SER A 24 -13.92 -1.83 20.23
CA SER A 24 -15.33 -1.98 19.84
C SER A 24 -15.63 -0.99 18.71
N ILE A 25 -16.28 -1.46 17.64
CA ILE A 25 -16.88 -0.58 16.64
C ILE A 25 -18.36 -0.46 16.97
N ASP A 26 -18.69 0.56 17.77
CA ASP A 26 -20.06 0.85 18.14
C ASP A 26 -20.76 1.68 17.05
N PHE A 27 -21.86 1.15 16.53
CA PHE A 27 -22.67 1.85 15.53
C PHE A 27 -23.55 2.92 16.20
N VAL A 28 -23.19 4.18 16.02
CA VAL A 28 -24.02 5.32 16.46
C VAL A 28 -25.01 5.69 15.34
N SER A 29 -26.31 5.52 15.60
CA SER A 29 -27.40 5.60 14.61
C SER A 29 -27.71 7.01 14.04
N ARG A 30 -26.83 8.01 14.24
CA ARG A 30 -27.05 9.40 13.82
C ARG A 30 -25.89 10.09 13.10
N VAL A 31 -24.86 9.36 12.67
CA VAL A 31 -23.71 9.97 11.96
C VAL A 31 -23.71 9.49 10.50
N GLY A 32 -23.59 10.44 9.56
CA GLY A 32 -23.52 10.15 8.13
C GLY A 32 -22.33 9.25 7.76
N LEU A 33 -22.36 8.66 6.55
CA LEU A 33 -21.31 7.79 6.02
C LEU A 33 -19.92 8.39 6.27
N VAL A 34 -19.17 7.82 7.21
CA VAL A 34 -17.77 8.16 7.40
C VAL A 34 -16.99 7.46 6.28
N SER A 35 -16.62 8.22 5.25
CA SER A 35 -15.57 7.82 4.33
C SER A 35 -14.24 7.81 5.11
N ILE A 36 -13.93 6.68 5.75
CA ILE A 36 -12.66 6.49 6.43
C ILE A 36 -11.62 6.21 5.35
N ALA A 37 -10.64 7.12 5.19
CA ALA A 37 -9.45 6.82 4.40
C ALA A 37 -8.70 5.63 5.03
N PRO A 38 -8.03 4.77 4.25
CA PRO A 38 -7.27 3.64 4.79
C PRO A 38 -6.38 4.09 5.94
N TYR A 39 -6.35 3.30 7.02
CA TYR A 39 -5.58 3.51 8.25
C TYR A 39 -4.40 4.48 8.07
N ARG A 40 -4.52 5.69 8.61
CA ARG A 40 -3.37 6.54 8.90
C ARG A 40 -2.89 6.16 10.30
N MET A 41 -1.70 5.57 10.42
CA MET A 41 -0.99 5.52 11.70
C MET A 41 -0.85 6.95 12.23
N ALA A 42 -0.92 7.12 13.55
CA ALA A 42 -0.73 8.43 14.16
C ALA A 42 0.68 8.97 13.83
N PRO A 43 0.90 10.30 13.72
CA PRO A 43 2.21 10.86 13.40
C PRO A 43 3.33 10.33 14.31
N THR A 44 3.02 10.05 15.57
CA THR A 44 3.94 9.44 16.55
C THR A 44 4.27 7.98 16.23
N GLU A 45 3.30 7.17 15.80
CA GLU A 45 3.54 5.78 15.39
C GLU A 45 4.32 5.72 14.09
N LEU A 46 4.10 6.66 13.16
CA LEU A 46 4.90 6.78 11.94
C LEU A 46 6.32 7.27 12.22
N VAL A 47 6.51 8.16 13.19
CA VAL A 47 7.84 8.60 13.65
C VAL A 47 8.59 7.45 14.30
N GLU A 48 7.91 6.65 15.13
CA GLU A 48 8.51 5.47 15.75
C GLU A 48 8.83 4.38 14.72
N LEU A 49 7.92 4.10 13.78
CA LEU A 49 8.14 3.15 12.69
C LEU A 49 9.30 3.60 11.78
N LYS A 50 9.45 4.91 11.60
CA LYS A 50 10.49 5.50 10.77
C LYS A 50 11.84 5.57 11.47
N LYS A 51 11.85 5.89 12.76
CA LYS A 51 13.00 5.75 13.64
C LYS A 51 13.49 4.30 13.60
N GLN A 52 12.56 3.34 13.74
CA GLN A 52 12.82 1.91 13.61
C GLN A 52 13.35 1.50 12.24
N ILE A 53 13.06 2.24 11.17
CA ILE A 53 13.57 1.99 9.81
C ILE A 53 14.93 2.65 9.57
N GLU A 54 15.20 3.82 10.15
CA GLU A 54 16.50 4.50 10.09
C GLU A 54 17.56 3.83 10.97
N GLU A 55 17.12 3.19 12.05
CA GLU A 55 17.91 2.35 12.95
C GLU A 55 18.17 0.93 12.36
N LEU A 56 17.75 0.63 11.12
CA LEU A 56 18.00 -0.68 10.47
C LEU A 56 19.43 -0.87 9.94
N ILE A 57 20.38 0.02 10.27
CA ILE A 57 21.73 0.00 9.71
C ILE A 57 22.62 -0.91 10.59
N TRP A 58 22.36 -2.21 10.49
CA TRP A 58 23.13 -3.36 10.99
C TRP A 58 23.26 -3.57 12.51
N GLU A 59 23.80 -2.65 13.30
CA GLU A 59 24.03 -2.88 14.74
C GLU A 59 22.71 -2.82 15.54
N GLU A 60 21.88 -1.82 15.26
CA GLU A 60 20.55 -1.65 15.88
C GLU A 60 19.51 -2.66 15.37
N HIS A 61 19.71 -3.24 14.18
CA HIS A 61 18.82 -4.28 13.67
C HIS A 61 18.85 -5.52 14.57
N GLU A 62 20.02 -5.89 15.11
CA GLU A 62 20.08 -6.99 16.09
C GLU A 62 19.24 -6.67 17.34
N ASP A 63 19.33 -5.45 17.86
CA ASP A 63 18.59 -5.02 19.04
C ASP A 63 17.08 -4.94 18.80
N HIS A 64 16.65 -4.46 17.63
CA HIS A 64 15.25 -4.47 17.21
C HIS A 64 14.72 -5.88 17.04
N LEU A 65 15.49 -6.76 16.41
CA LEU A 65 15.10 -8.14 16.27
C LEU A 65 14.99 -8.82 17.64
N ARG A 66 15.94 -8.58 18.56
CA ARG A 66 15.87 -9.07 19.94
C ARG A 66 14.64 -8.54 20.66
N THR A 67 14.30 -7.26 20.48
CA THR A 67 13.11 -6.63 21.10
C THR A 67 11.82 -7.26 20.57
N VAL A 68 11.67 -7.38 19.24
CA VAL A 68 10.49 -7.99 18.61
C VAL A 68 10.36 -9.45 19.02
N LEU A 69 11.44 -10.24 18.95
CA LEU A 69 11.42 -11.65 19.37
C LEU A 69 11.15 -11.80 20.87
N GLY A 70 11.63 -10.87 21.69
CA GLY A 70 11.32 -10.79 23.11
C GLY A 70 9.83 -10.58 23.37
N VAL A 71 9.20 -9.64 22.67
CA VAL A 71 7.74 -9.40 22.74
C VAL A 71 6.97 -10.62 22.25
N LEU A 72 7.40 -11.27 21.15
CA LEU A 72 6.76 -12.48 20.65
C LEU A 72 6.81 -13.60 21.69
N ARG A 73 7.98 -13.84 22.31
CA ARG A 73 8.15 -14.80 23.40
C ARG A 73 7.23 -14.48 24.58
N GLU A 74 7.27 -13.25 25.08
CA GLU A 74 6.48 -12.82 26.25
C GLU A 74 4.97 -13.01 25.99
N ARG A 75 4.51 -12.68 24.79
CA ARG A 75 3.11 -12.79 24.38
C ARG A 75 2.74 -14.17 23.85
N LYS A 76 3.65 -15.16 23.90
CA LYS A 76 3.47 -16.53 23.37
C LYS A 76 2.96 -16.51 21.93
N LEU A 77 3.50 -15.61 21.13
CA LEU A 77 3.33 -15.57 19.68
C LEU A 77 4.51 -16.29 19.03
N TYR A 78 4.20 -17.12 18.03
CA TYR A 78 5.18 -17.95 17.36
C TYR A 78 5.23 -17.61 15.88
N ALA A 79 6.43 -17.53 15.34
CA ALA A 79 6.67 -17.29 13.93
C ALA A 79 7.17 -18.56 13.26
N LYS A 80 6.82 -18.76 11.98
CA LYS A 80 7.37 -19.87 11.20
C LYS A 80 8.69 -19.42 10.57
N LEU A 81 9.82 -19.95 11.06
CA LEU A 81 11.15 -19.56 10.58
C LEU A 81 11.30 -19.70 9.07
N SER A 82 10.68 -20.73 8.47
CA SER A 82 10.70 -20.95 7.01
C SER A 82 10.01 -19.84 6.18
N LYS A 83 9.34 -18.88 6.82
CA LYS A 83 8.69 -17.72 6.19
C LYS A 83 9.31 -16.40 6.64
N CYS A 84 10.35 -16.45 7.46
CA CYS A 84 11.06 -15.28 7.94
C CYS A 84 12.31 -15.07 7.08
N GLU A 85 12.49 -13.84 6.63
CA GLU A 85 13.68 -13.40 5.92
C GLU A 85 14.33 -12.32 6.77
N PHE A 86 15.61 -12.47 7.05
CA PHE A 86 16.37 -11.54 7.88
C PHE A 86 17.54 -10.98 7.09
N TRP A 87 17.93 -9.76 7.44
CA TRP A 87 19.12 -9.08 6.92
C TRP A 87 19.07 -8.90 5.39
N MET A 88 17.88 -8.60 4.86
CA MET A 88 17.65 -8.41 3.44
C MET A 88 17.85 -6.94 3.03
N GLU A 89 18.46 -6.70 1.88
CA GLU A 89 18.58 -5.36 1.29
C GLU A 89 17.25 -4.87 0.65
N GLU A 90 16.39 -5.82 0.28
CA GLU A 90 15.05 -5.60 -0.22
C GLU A 90 14.05 -6.59 0.36
N VAL A 91 12.82 -6.14 0.62
CA VAL A 91 11.77 -6.98 1.21
C VAL A 91 10.46 -6.82 0.44
N HIS A 92 9.81 -7.94 0.17
CA HIS A 92 8.44 -7.97 -0.35
C HIS A 92 7.44 -7.83 0.80
N PHE A 93 6.68 -6.73 0.80
CA PHE A 93 5.72 -6.45 1.87
C PHE A 93 4.43 -5.84 1.32
N LEU A 94 3.29 -6.48 1.63
CA LEU A 94 1.94 -6.03 1.23
C LEU A 94 1.82 -5.66 -0.27
N GLY A 95 2.44 -6.45 -1.16
CA GLY A 95 2.41 -6.21 -2.61
C GLY A 95 3.29 -5.04 -3.09
N HIS A 96 4.27 -4.65 -2.28
CA HIS A 96 5.32 -3.70 -2.61
C HIS A 96 6.70 -4.34 -2.41
N VAL A 97 7.71 -3.79 -3.10
CA VAL A 97 9.12 -4.04 -2.78
C VAL A 97 9.66 -2.80 -2.08
N ILE A 98 10.24 -3.00 -0.89
CA ILE A 98 10.84 -1.94 -0.08
C ILE A 98 12.35 -2.15 -0.10
N SER A 99 13.10 -1.11 -0.46
CA SER A 99 14.56 -1.14 -0.52
C SER A 99 15.13 0.21 -0.07
N ALA A 100 16.45 0.29 0.07
CA ALA A 100 17.14 1.56 0.32
C ALA A 100 16.86 2.65 -0.76
N ARG A 101 16.45 2.24 -1.97
CA ARG A 101 16.08 3.18 -3.05
C ARG A 101 14.68 3.77 -2.87
N GLY A 102 13.82 3.09 -2.11
CA GLY A 102 12.43 3.47 -1.89
C GLY A 102 11.47 2.30 -2.06
N ILE A 103 10.21 2.64 -2.33
CA ILE A 103 9.08 1.72 -2.45
C ILE A 103 8.70 1.59 -3.92
N SER A 104 8.57 0.36 -4.42
CA SER A 104 8.09 0.07 -5.77
C SER A 104 6.93 -0.92 -5.78
N VAL A 105 6.28 -1.07 -6.94
CA VAL A 105 5.26 -2.09 -7.16
C VAL A 105 5.94 -3.45 -7.29
N ASP A 106 5.36 -4.47 -6.66
CA ASP A 106 5.88 -5.84 -6.77
C ASP A 106 5.98 -6.28 -8.25
N PRO A 107 7.14 -6.77 -8.73
CA PRO A 107 7.32 -7.23 -10.11
C PRO A 107 6.29 -8.29 -10.56
N ALA A 108 5.84 -9.17 -9.66
CA ALA A 108 4.81 -10.15 -9.96
C ALA A 108 3.46 -9.48 -10.28
N LYS A 109 3.15 -8.37 -9.58
CA LYS A 109 1.95 -7.56 -9.84
C LYS A 109 2.09 -6.74 -11.11
N VAL A 110 3.28 -6.21 -11.40
CA VAL A 110 3.60 -5.56 -12.68
C VAL A 110 3.37 -6.51 -13.84
N GLN A 111 3.89 -7.74 -13.75
CA GLN A 111 3.74 -8.75 -14.80
C GLN A 111 2.27 -9.15 -15.00
N ALA A 112 1.53 -9.33 -13.90
CA ALA A 112 0.10 -9.65 -13.96
C ALA A 112 -0.71 -8.53 -14.64
N VAL A 113 -0.38 -7.26 -14.37
CA VAL A 113 -1.00 -6.10 -15.05
C VAL A 113 -0.62 -6.06 -16.52
N PHE A 114 0.65 -6.30 -16.85
CA PHE A 114 1.12 -6.31 -18.23
C PHE A 114 0.38 -7.35 -19.08
N GLN A 115 0.20 -8.56 -18.54
CA GLN A 115 -0.50 -9.67 -19.21
C GLN A 115 -2.04 -9.56 -19.13
N TRP A 116 -2.57 -8.58 -18.39
CA TRP A 116 -4.01 -8.45 -18.19
C TRP A 116 -4.74 -8.22 -19.51
N GLU A 117 -5.62 -9.13 -19.89
CA GLU A 117 -6.42 -9.04 -21.12
C GLU A 117 -7.54 -8.00 -21.00
N ARG A 118 -8.01 -7.48 -22.14
CA ARG A 118 -9.13 -6.54 -22.17
C ARG A 118 -10.35 -7.10 -21.40
N PRO A 119 -10.82 -6.42 -20.34
CA PRO A 119 -12.02 -6.81 -19.62
C PRO A 119 -13.26 -6.86 -20.51
N LYS A 120 -14.05 -7.93 -20.38
CA LYS A 120 -15.30 -8.16 -21.12
C LYS A 120 -16.53 -8.00 -20.24
N THR A 121 -16.35 -7.97 -18.92
CA THR A 121 -17.45 -7.88 -17.95
C THR A 121 -17.25 -6.76 -16.94
N VAL A 122 -18.35 -6.29 -16.36
CA VAL A 122 -18.33 -5.27 -15.28
C VAL A 122 -17.49 -5.73 -14.08
N THR A 123 -17.54 -7.03 -13.76
CA THR A 123 -16.78 -7.62 -12.66
C THR A 123 -15.28 -7.54 -12.91
N GLU A 124 -14.83 -7.89 -14.12
CA GLU A 124 -13.42 -7.78 -14.51
C GLU A 124 -12.92 -6.34 -14.47
N VAL A 125 -13.74 -5.38 -14.93
CA VAL A 125 -13.39 -3.95 -14.84
C VAL A 125 -13.25 -3.52 -13.39
N ARG A 126 -14.16 -3.93 -12.49
CA ARG A 126 -14.05 -3.62 -11.06
C ARG A 126 -12.78 -4.20 -10.44
N SER A 127 -12.41 -5.44 -10.79
CA SER A 127 -11.17 -6.06 -10.32
C SER A 127 -9.93 -5.28 -10.79
N PHE A 128 -9.88 -4.89 -12.07
CA PHE A 128 -8.77 -4.11 -12.62
C PHE A 128 -8.68 -2.72 -11.97
N VAL A 129 -9.81 -1.99 -11.91
CA VAL A 129 -9.87 -0.65 -11.30
C VAL A 129 -9.52 -0.70 -9.81
N GLY A 130 -9.94 -1.74 -9.10
CA GLY A 130 -9.58 -1.95 -7.69
C GLY A 130 -8.06 -2.12 -7.49
N LEU A 131 -7.42 -2.95 -8.31
CA LEU A 131 -5.97 -3.14 -8.27
C LEU A 131 -5.21 -1.86 -8.67
N ALA A 132 -5.63 -1.19 -9.75
CA ALA A 132 -5.04 0.08 -10.15
C ALA A 132 -5.23 1.15 -9.06
N GLY A 133 -6.37 1.13 -8.36
CA GLY A 133 -6.67 1.99 -7.23
C GLY A 133 -5.76 1.76 -6.02
N TYR A 134 -5.36 0.51 -5.75
CA TYR A 134 -4.39 0.18 -4.69
C TYR A 134 -3.03 0.88 -4.94
N TYR A 135 -2.58 0.87 -6.20
CA TYR A 135 -1.33 1.48 -6.64
C TYR A 135 -1.47 2.94 -7.12
N ARG A 136 -2.61 3.61 -6.86
CA ARG A 136 -2.87 4.98 -7.35
C ARG A 136 -1.78 6.00 -6.97
N ARG A 137 -1.06 5.78 -5.86
CA ARG A 137 0.01 6.67 -5.38
C ARG A 137 1.22 6.74 -6.32
N PHE A 138 1.36 5.76 -7.21
CA PHE A 138 2.42 5.68 -8.23
C PHE A 138 1.98 6.28 -9.58
N ILE A 139 0.69 6.62 -9.72
CA ILE A 139 0.10 7.00 -11.00
C ILE A 139 -0.32 8.46 -10.95
N GLU A 140 0.42 9.29 -11.65
CA GLU A 140 0.03 10.68 -11.90
C GLU A 140 -1.30 10.72 -12.67
N ASN A 141 -2.20 11.65 -12.28
CA ASN A 141 -3.49 11.86 -12.94
C ASN A 141 -4.43 10.65 -12.95
N PHE A 142 -4.25 9.70 -12.03
CA PHE A 142 -5.07 8.49 -11.90
C PHE A 142 -6.58 8.74 -12.01
N SER A 143 -7.09 9.76 -11.30
CA SER A 143 -8.52 10.07 -11.27
C SER A 143 -9.08 10.41 -12.66
N ARG A 144 -8.28 11.02 -13.54
CA ARG A 144 -8.69 11.36 -14.92
C ARG A 144 -8.72 10.13 -15.81
N ILE A 145 -7.74 9.26 -15.67
CA ILE A 145 -7.58 8.09 -16.54
C ILE A 145 -8.68 7.06 -16.23
N VAL A 146 -8.99 6.86 -14.95
CA VAL A 146 -9.92 5.82 -14.49
C VAL A 146 -11.40 6.14 -14.73
N VAL A 147 -11.76 7.40 -15.06
CA VAL A 147 -13.17 7.82 -15.23
C VAL A 147 -13.91 6.93 -16.23
N SER A 148 -13.32 6.72 -17.41
CA SER A 148 -13.90 5.90 -18.47
C SER A 148 -14.23 4.49 -17.99
N LEU A 149 -13.32 3.88 -17.24
CA LEU A 149 -13.49 2.53 -16.69
C LEU A 149 -14.51 2.50 -15.55
N THR A 150 -14.55 3.51 -14.68
CA THR A 150 -15.55 3.58 -13.61
C THR A 150 -16.97 3.76 -14.14
N LEU A 151 -17.16 4.43 -15.28
CA LEU A 151 -18.46 4.57 -15.94
C LEU A 151 -19.03 3.21 -16.35
N LEU A 152 -18.18 2.29 -16.83
CA LEU A 152 -18.57 0.90 -17.16
C LEU A 152 -19.07 0.10 -15.94
N THR A 153 -18.83 0.58 -14.71
CA THR A 153 -19.22 -0.13 -13.48
C THR A 153 -20.53 0.35 -12.87
N ARG A 154 -21.12 1.42 -13.41
CA ARG A 154 -22.40 2.00 -12.97
C ARG A 154 -23.56 1.07 -13.33
N LYS A 155 -24.61 1.04 -12.51
CA LYS A 155 -25.74 0.10 -12.69
C LYS A 155 -26.71 0.55 -13.79
N ASP A 156 -26.62 1.83 -14.13
CA ASP A 156 -27.60 2.59 -14.89
C ASP A 156 -27.18 2.79 -16.36
N GLN A 157 -26.10 2.12 -16.80
CA GLN A 157 -25.61 2.16 -18.19
C GLN A 157 -25.26 0.77 -18.72
N PRO A 158 -25.51 0.49 -20.02
CA PRO A 158 -25.07 -0.74 -20.64
C PRO A 158 -23.54 -0.80 -20.70
N PHE A 159 -22.98 -2.01 -20.60
CA PHE A 159 -21.55 -2.23 -20.75
C PHE A 159 -21.16 -2.04 -22.22
N VAL A 160 -20.64 -0.86 -22.56
CA VAL A 160 -20.16 -0.54 -23.91
C VAL A 160 -18.70 -0.11 -23.82
N TRP A 161 -17.80 -0.97 -24.28
CA TRP A 161 -16.38 -0.67 -24.31
C TRP A 161 -16.03 0.21 -25.51
N THR A 162 -15.77 1.49 -25.24
CA THR A 162 -15.42 2.49 -26.25
C THR A 162 -13.90 2.61 -26.45
N ASP A 163 -13.47 3.28 -27.52
CA ASP A 163 -12.05 3.58 -27.74
C ASP A 163 -11.43 4.43 -26.61
N TRP A 164 -12.26 5.23 -25.93
CA TRP A 164 -11.84 5.97 -24.74
C TRP A 164 -11.55 5.04 -23.56
N CYS A 165 -12.35 3.98 -23.38
CA CYS A 165 -12.08 2.94 -22.38
C CYS A 165 -10.81 2.17 -22.73
N GLU A 166 -10.60 1.82 -24.00
CA GLU A 166 -9.38 1.14 -24.46
C GLU A 166 -8.14 1.98 -24.19
N THR A 167 -8.17 3.26 -24.58
CA THR A 167 -7.06 4.19 -24.36
C THR A 167 -6.73 4.32 -22.88
N SER A 168 -7.74 4.51 -22.02
CA SER A 168 -7.53 4.57 -20.57
C SER A 168 -7.00 3.27 -19.96
N PHE A 169 -7.46 2.11 -20.47
CA PHE A 169 -6.99 0.81 -20.01
C PHE A 169 -5.51 0.60 -20.34
N GLN A 170 -5.10 0.89 -21.58
CA GLN A 170 -3.69 0.78 -21.99
C GLN A 170 -2.81 1.79 -21.27
N GLU A 171 -3.27 3.03 -21.08
CA GLU A 171 -2.54 4.05 -20.31
C GLU A 171 -2.33 3.60 -18.87
N LEU A 172 -3.35 3.06 -18.18
CA LEU A 172 -3.20 2.55 -16.81
C LEU A 172 -2.23 1.37 -16.74
N LYS A 173 -2.29 0.44 -17.69
CA LYS A 173 -1.32 -0.67 -17.77
C LYS A 173 0.10 -0.13 -17.90
N GLN A 174 0.32 0.81 -18.83
CA GLN A 174 1.62 1.42 -19.03
C GLN A 174 2.13 2.08 -17.74
N ARG A 175 1.32 2.94 -17.11
CA ARG A 175 1.69 3.65 -15.87
C ARG A 175 2.01 2.73 -14.70
N LEU A 176 1.29 1.61 -14.57
CA LEU A 176 1.54 0.60 -13.54
C LEU A 176 2.83 -0.17 -13.81
N THR A 177 3.14 -0.44 -15.08
CA THR A 177 4.35 -1.18 -15.47
C THR A 177 5.61 -0.33 -15.50
N SER A 178 5.48 0.97 -15.76
CA SER A 178 6.57 1.94 -15.73
C SER A 178 6.56 2.78 -14.45
N ALA A 179 5.89 2.30 -13.40
CA ALA A 179 5.71 3.03 -12.15
C ALA A 179 7.07 3.40 -11.54
N PRO A 180 7.26 4.65 -11.09
CA PRO A 180 8.53 5.06 -10.50
C PRO A 180 8.70 4.44 -9.11
N VAL A 181 9.96 4.36 -8.67
CA VAL A 181 10.27 4.09 -7.25
C VAL A 181 9.96 5.35 -6.46
N LEU A 182 9.05 5.25 -5.48
CA LEU A 182 8.70 6.35 -4.59
C LEU A 182 9.69 6.41 -3.43
N VAL A 183 10.13 7.60 -3.05
CA VAL A 183 11.03 7.75 -1.91
C VAL A 183 10.28 7.48 -0.60
N ILE A 184 10.94 6.85 0.35
CA ILE A 184 10.42 6.74 1.72
C ILE A 184 10.46 8.13 2.33
N PRO A 185 9.33 8.68 2.82
CA PRO A 185 9.27 10.04 3.31
C PRO A 185 10.09 10.21 4.58
N ASP A 186 10.93 11.24 4.61
CA ASP A 186 11.65 11.73 5.75
C ASP A 186 10.80 12.71 6.58
N THR A 187 10.18 12.31 7.69
CA THR A 187 9.38 13.19 8.58
C THR A 187 10.21 14.27 9.27
N GLY A 188 11.54 14.11 9.35
CA GLY A 188 12.45 15.11 9.91
C GLY A 188 12.77 16.24 8.93
N LYS A 189 12.38 16.09 7.66
CA LYS A 189 12.62 17.05 6.60
C LYS A 189 11.30 17.66 6.11
N PRO A 190 11.33 18.88 5.57
CA PRO A 190 10.14 19.50 5.01
C PRO A 190 9.62 18.72 3.79
N PHE A 191 8.32 18.86 3.54
CA PHE A 191 7.64 18.35 2.36
C PHE A 191 7.29 19.51 1.42
N GLU A 192 7.39 19.26 0.12
CA GLU A 192 6.97 20.18 -0.94
C GLU A 192 5.73 19.62 -1.63
N GLY A 193 4.65 20.39 -1.70
CA GLY A 193 3.41 20.00 -2.37
C GLY A 193 3.17 20.84 -3.61
N PHE A 194 3.12 20.19 -4.78
CA PHE A 194 2.74 20.85 -6.03
C PHE A 194 1.32 20.48 -6.37
N CYS A 195 0.41 21.45 -6.34
CA CYS A 195 -1.01 21.23 -6.59
C CYS A 195 -1.46 21.96 -7.85
N ASP A 196 -2.32 21.30 -8.62
CA ASP A 196 -3.03 21.90 -9.74
C ASP A 196 -4.52 21.54 -9.65
N ALA A 197 -5.37 22.45 -10.09
CA ALA A 197 -6.81 22.34 -10.03
C ALA A 197 -7.44 22.74 -11.36
N SER A 198 -8.39 21.94 -11.80
CA SER A 198 -9.21 22.22 -13.00
C SER A 198 -10.68 21.97 -12.68
N HIS A 199 -11.58 22.40 -13.57
CA HIS A 199 -13.01 22.08 -13.46
C HIS A 199 -13.30 20.56 -13.40
N GLN A 200 -12.37 19.72 -13.86
CA GLN A 200 -12.52 18.26 -13.86
C GLN A 200 -11.98 17.59 -12.59
N GLY A 201 -11.09 18.25 -11.83
CA GLY A 201 -10.43 17.60 -10.70
C GLY A 201 -9.22 18.32 -10.15
N LEU A 202 -8.77 17.83 -8.98
CA LEU A 202 -7.60 18.25 -8.22
C LEU A 202 -6.47 17.25 -8.41
N ARG A 203 -5.24 17.76 -8.45
CA ARG A 203 -4.01 16.98 -8.57
C ARG A 203 -2.98 17.53 -7.59
N CYS A 204 -2.20 16.64 -7.02
CA CYS A 204 -1.12 16.97 -6.10
C CYS A 204 0.02 15.98 -6.28
N VAL A 205 1.25 16.49 -6.28
CA VAL A 205 2.47 15.68 -6.15
C VAL A 205 3.14 16.09 -4.85
N LEU A 206 3.38 15.12 -3.97
CA LEU A 206 4.16 15.29 -2.77
C LEU A 206 5.62 14.96 -3.10
N ILE A 207 6.51 15.92 -2.87
CA ILE A 207 7.92 15.85 -3.20
C ILE A 207 8.73 16.11 -1.92
N GLN A 208 9.88 15.47 -1.83
CA GLN A 208 10.87 15.76 -0.81
C GLN A 208 12.27 15.61 -1.40
N GLU A 209 13.13 16.60 -1.17
CA GLU A 209 14.50 16.63 -1.73
C GLU A 209 14.52 16.36 -3.24
N LYS A 210 13.56 16.95 -3.98
CA LYS A 210 13.36 16.77 -5.43
C LYS A 210 12.99 15.35 -5.87
N LYS A 211 12.63 14.45 -4.94
CA LYS A 211 12.15 13.10 -5.21
C LYS A 211 10.67 12.96 -4.91
N VAL A 212 9.96 12.15 -5.70
CA VAL A 212 8.51 11.97 -5.54
C VAL A 212 8.23 11.01 -4.38
N VAL A 213 7.43 11.48 -3.42
CA VAL A 213 6.91 10.69 -2.30
C VAL A 213 5.59 10.03 -2.69
N ALA A 214 4.68 10.78 -3.31
CA ALA A 214 3.38 10.26 -3.72
C ALA A 214 2.67 11.16 -4.74
N TYR A 215 1.87 10.54 -5.61
CA TYR A 215 0.85 11.22 -6.41
C TYR A 215 -0.52 11.13 -5.74
N ALA A 216 -1.26 12.23 -5.78
CA ALA A 216 -2.66 12.29 -5.36
C ALA A 216 -3.49 12.96 -6.46
N SER A 217 -4.64 12.35 -6.77
CA SER A 217 -5.60 12.94 -7.70
C SER A 217 -7.02 12.61 -7.26
N ARG A 218 -7.92 13.57 -7.45
CA ARG A 218 -9.33 13.45 -7.07
C ARG A 218 -10.20 14.18 -8.08
N GLY A 219 -11.21 13.50 -8.62
CA GLY A 219 -12.23 14.14 -9.44
C GLY A 219 -13.12 15.03 -8.58
N ILE A 220 -13.48 16.21 -9.10
CA ILE A 220 -14.53 17.04 -8.52
C ILE A 220 -15.83 16.47 -9.08
N THR A 221 -16.64 15.87 -8.19
CA THR A 221 -17.90 15.19 -8.54
C THR A 221 -19.05 16.18 -8.47
#